data_AF-A0AAW2RY17-F1
#
_entry.id   AF-A0AAW2RY17-F1
#
_cell.length_a   1.000
_cell.length_b   1.000
_cell.length_c   1.000
_cell.angle_alpha   90.00
_cell.angle_beta   90.00
_cell.angle_gamma   90.00
#
_symmetry.space_group_name_H-M   'P 1'
#
loop_
_entity.id
_entity.type
_entity.pdbx_description
1 polymer ?
#
loop_
_entity_poly.entity_id
_entity_poly.type
_entity_poly.pdbx_seq_one_letter_code
_entity_poly.pdbx_strand_id
1 'polypeptide(L)'
;MGRRIAGGAIGIPNDPRSSTGETPCLVYGTEAIIPAEIGEESQRVSQYEATSNQTERAFDLTTIEEKRDTAYTRILHHKGLMMRSYNQKVKPRHFQVGDLVLKKVEV
;
A
#
# COMPACT_ATOMS: atom_id res chain seq x y z
N MET A 1 20.93 -26.67 47.34
CA MET A 1 20.07 -25.50 47.65
C MET A 1 20.45 -24.39 46.69
N GLY A 2 19.51 -23.92 45.85
CA GLY A 2 19.73 -22.86 44.86
C GLY A 2 19.11 -23.24 43.52
N ARG A 3 17.91 -22.71 43.23
CA ARG A 3 17.08 -23.07 42.06
C ARG A 3 17.29 -22.10 40.88
N ARG A 4 16.80 -22.58 39.72
CA ARG A 4 16.27 -21.86 38.53
C ARG A 4 17.33 -21.42 37.50
N ILE A 5 17.12 -21.47 36.18
CA ILE A 5 15.97 -21.84 35.32
C ILE A 5 16.49 -22.09 33.90
N ALA A 6 15.73 -22.89 33.15
CA ALA A 6 15.96 -23.31 31.78
C ALA A 6 16.09 -22.16 30.76
N GLY A 7 16.85 -22.43 29.68
CA GLY A 7 16.85 -21.62 28.47
C GLY A 7 17.71 -22.31 27.41
N GLY A 8 17.11 -23.21 26.63
CA GLY A 8 17.77 -23.84 25.50
C GLY A 8 18.04 -22.82 24.40
N ALA A 9 19.30 -22.69 23.98
CA ALA A 9 19.66 -22.10 22.70
C ALA A 9 20.08 -23.26 21.79
N ILE A 10 19.14 -23.70 20.95
CA ILE A 10 19.41 -24.58 19.82
C ILE A 10 20.35 -23.81 18.89
N GLY A 11 21.58 -24.31 18.73
CA GLY A 11 22.56 -23.71 17.83
C GLY A 11 22.02 -23.63 16.41
N ILE A 12 22.22 -22.48 15.77
CA ILE A 12 22.12 -22.35 14.31
C ILE A 12 23.52 -21.94 13.84
N PRO A 13 24.13 -22.68 12.89
CA PRO A 13 25.52 -22.47 12.49
C PRO A 13 25.66 -21.13 11.76
N ASN A 14 26.49 -20.24 12.29
CA ASN A 14 26.96 -19.05 11.58
C ASN A 14 28.17 -19.46 10.73
N ASP A 15 27.91 -20.17 9.64
CA ASP A 15 28.84 -20.21 8.51
C ASP A 15 28.41 -19.13 7.51
N PRO A 16 29.31 -18.21 7.11
CA PRO A 16 29.00 -17.24 6.06
C PRO A 16 28.76 -17.98 4.75
N ARG A 17 27.64 -17.70 4.08
CA ARG A 17 27.37 -18.21 2.73
C ARG A 17 28.37 -17.57 1.77
N SER A 18 29.20 -18.38 1.15
CA SER A 18 30.32 -18.02 0.26
C SER A 18 29.94 -17.30 -1.06
N SER A 19 28.76 -16.69 -1.17
CA SER A 19 28.30 -16.10 -2.43
C SER A 19 27.99 -14.60 -2.40
N THR A 20 28.05 -13.92 -1.26
CA THR A 20 27.96 -12.45 -1.21
C THR A 20 28.67 -11.93 0.02
N GLY A 21 29.84 -11.31 -0.19
CA GLY A 21 30.70 -10.82 0.89
C GLY A 21 30.22 -9.51 1.50
N GLU A 22 29.00 -9.47 2.04
CA GLU A 22 28.51 -8.30 2.79
C GLU A 22 27.85 -8.68 4.11
N THR A 23 28.27 -7.96 5.16
CA THR A 23 27.85 -8.11 6.55
C THR A 23 26.63 -7.21 6.83
N PRO A 24 25.56 -7.69 7.48
CA PRO A 24 24.37 -6.87 7.73
C PRO A 24 24.61 -5.90 8.89
N CYS A 25 24.99 -4.66 8.57
CA CYS A 25 25.12 -3.58 9.53
C CYS A 25 23.77 -2.87 9.73
N LEU A 26 23.00 -3.32 10.73
CA LEU A 26 21.97 -2.50 11.35
C LEU A 26 21.76 -2.98 12.78
N VAL A 27 21.59 -2.04 13.71
CA VAL A 27 21.22 -2.18 15.14
C VAL A 27 22.42 -1.97 16.11
N TYR A 28 22.64 -0.68 16.38
CA TYR A 28 23.28 -0.07 17.56
C TYR A 28 24.74 -0.43 17.88
N GLY A 29 25.62 0.52 17.51
CA GLY A 29 26.71 0.94 18.40
C GLY A 29 27.97 0.08 18.37
N THR A 30 28.66 0.07 17.24
CA THR A 30 30.12 0.32 17.10
C THR A 30 30.46 0.22 15.61
N GLU A 31 31.11 1.26 15.08
CA GLU A 31 31.43 1.48 13.65
C GLU A 31 30.26 1.97 12.75
N ALA A 32 29.71 3.13 13.10
CA ALA A 32 29.08 3.98 12.10
C ALA A 32 30.19 4.65 11.27
N ILE A 33 30.47 4.13 10.08
CA ILE A 33 31.13 4.91 9.04
C ILE A 33 30.11 5.98 8.64
N ILE A 34 30.34 7.22 9.10
CA ILE A 34 29.62 8.38 8.59
C ILE A 34 29.84 8.37 7.06
N PRO A 35 28.80 8.26 6.23
CA PRO A 35 28.99 8.42 4.79
C PRO A 35 29.61 9.81 4.59
N ALA A 36 30.70 9.89 3.83
CA ALA A 36 31.42 11.14 3.57
C ALA A 36 30.56 12.27 2.94
N GLU A 37 29.26 12.01 2.69
CA GLU A 37 28.22 12.94 2.26
C GLU A 37 27.87 14.05 3.27
N ILE A 38 28.46 14.08 4.48
CA ILE A 38 28.28 15.20 5.42
C ILE A 38 29.26 16.35 5.12
N GLY A 39 30.35 16.09 4.40
CA GLY A 39 31.36 17.11 4.04
C GLY A 39 31.17 17.73 2.65
N GLU A 40 30.68 16.95 1.69
CA GLU A 40 30.26 17.42 0.37
C GLU A 40 28.75 17.67 0.44
N GLU A 41 28.28 18.86 0.05
CA GLU A 41 26.84 19.05 -0.16
C GLU A 41 26.36 17.93 -1.09
N SER A 42 25.51 17.03 -0.56
CA SER A 42 24.88 16.01 -1.39
C SER A 42 24.32 16.67 -2.64
N GLN A 43 24.41 16.03 -3.81
CA GLN A 43 23.85 16.57 -5.05
C GLN A 43 22.38 17.02 -4.88
N ARG A 44 21.65 16.37 -3.95
CA ARG A 44 20.28 16.72 -3.54
C ARG A 44 20.16 18.10 -2.88
N VAL A 45 21.19 18.53 -2.14
CA VAL A 45 21.31 19.86 -1.52
C VAL A 45 21.80 20.89 -2.54
N SER A 46 22.78 20.52 -3.35
CA SER A 46 23.34 21.41 -4.39
C SER A 46 22.30 21.80 -5.47
N GLN A 47 21.40 20.89 -5.82
CA GLN A 47 20.33 21.12 -6.81
C GLN A 47 18.98 21.50 -6.16
N TYR A 48 18.98 21.82 -4.85
CA TYR A 48 17.76 22.17 -4.14
C TYR A 48 17.27 23.56 -4.53
N GLU A 49 16.31 23.61 -5.44
CA GLU A 49 15.58 24.85 -5.76
C GLU A 49 14.17 24.80 -5.15
N ALA A 50 14.00 25.47 -4.01
CA ALA A 50 12.76 25.41 -3.22
C ALA A 50 11.52 25.86 -4.01
N THR A 51 11.68 26.86 -4.87
CA THR A 51 10.61 27.43 -5.70
C THR A 51 10.19 26.49 -6.83
N SER A 52 11.17 25.94 -7.57
CA SER A 52 10.91 24.98 -8.65
C SER A 52 10.27 23.69 -8.12
N ASN A 53 10.82 23.15 -7.04
CA ASN A 53 10.28 21.94 -6.39
C ASN A 53 8.84 22.13 -5.88
N GLN A 54 8.51 23.32 -5.39
CA GLN A 54 7.14 23.62 -4.94
C GLN A 54 6.17 23.68 -6.13
N THR A 55 6.61 24.24 -7.26
CA THR A 55 5.78 24.29 -8.48
C THR A 55 5.59 22.93 -9.12
N GLU A 56 6.63 22.11 -9.22
CA GLU A 56 6.54 20.74 -9.73
C GLU A 56 5.65 19.87 -8.83
N ARG A 57 5.82 19.97 -7.50
CA ARG A 57 4.96 19.28 -6.54
C ARG A 57 3.50 19.70 -6.67
N ALA A 58 3.21 20.97 -6.89
CA ALA A 58 1.85 21.45 -7.09
C ALA A 58 1.25 20.88 -8.39
N PHE A 59 2.02 20.87 -9.48
CA PHE A 59 1.61 20.31 -10.78
C PHE A 59 1.36 18.79 -10.73
N ASP A 60 2.20 18.06 -10.00
CA ASP A 60 2.02 16.62 -9.79
C ASP A 60 0.73 16.31 -9.04
N LEU A 61 0.42 17.10 -8.01
CA LEU A 61 -0.81 16.96 -7.23
C LEU A 61 -2.06 17.24 -8.08
N THR A 62 -2.07 18.34 -8.85
CA THR A 62 -3.20 18.65 -9.74
C THR A 62 -3.39 17.56 -10.79
N THR A 63 -2.31 17.02 -11.34
CA THR A 63 -2.36 15.92 -12.32
C THR A 63 -2.97 14.64 -11.71
N ILE A 64 -2.71 14.36 -10.43
CA ILE A 64 -3.31 13.21 -9.73
C ILE A 64 -4.80 13.45 -9.49
N GLU A 65 -5.19 14.66 -9.10
CA GLU A 65 -6.59 15.04 -8.87
C GLU A 65 -7.42 14.92 -10.15
N GLU A 66 -6.92 15.46 -11.28
CA GLU A 66 -7.58 15.32 -12.59
C GLU A 66 -7.77 13.85 -13.00
N LYS A 67 -6.77 12.99 -12.75
CA LYS A 67 -6.87 11.55 -13.00
C LYS A 67 -7.91 10.88 -12.10
N ARG A 68 -8.04 11.32 -10.85
CA ARG A 68 -9.07 10.81 -9.93
C ARG A 68 -10.47 11.23 -10.35
N ASP A 69 -10.66 12.48 -10.75
CA ASP A 69 -11.95 13.01 -11.17
C ASP A 69 -12.44 12.36 -12.48
N THR A 70 -11.53 12.16 -13.43
CA THR A 70 -11.84 11.44 -14.67
C THR A 70 -12.19 9.97 -14.39
N ALA A 71 -11.46 9.30 -13.50
CA ALA A 71 -11.79 7.93 -13.06
C ALA A 71 -13.15 7.88 -12.35
N TYR A 72 -13.42 8.83 -11.45
CA TYR A 72 -14.68 8.92 -10.72
C TYR A 72 -15.87 9.13 -11.67
N THR A 73 -15.73 10.02 -12.65
CA THR A 73 -16.73 10.26 -13.69
C THR A 73 -17.04 8.98 -14.47
N ARG A 74 -16.01 8.21 -14.84
CA ARG A 74 -16.18 6.90 -15.52
C ARG A 74 -16.92 5.89 -14.65
N ILE A 75 -16.59 5.82 -13.36
CA ILE A 75 -17.27 4.93 -12.40
C ILE A 75 -18.76 5.32 -12.28
N LEU A 76 -19.06 6.60 -12.11
CA LEU A 76 -20.44 7.09 -12.04
C LEU A 76 -21.22 6.78 -13.31
N HIS A 77 -20.62 7.04 -14.48
CA HIS A 77 -21.23 6.72 -15.75
C HIS A 77 -21.52 5.21 -15.89
N HIS A 78 -20.55 4.36 -15.54
CA HIS A 78 -20.71 2.92 -15.59
C HIS A 78 -21.79 2.41 -14.62
N LYS A 79 -21.80 2.91 -13.39
CA LYS A 79 -22.86 2.62 -12.40
C LYS A 79 -24.24 3.03 -12.92
N GLY A 80 -24.34 4.19 -13.55
CA GLY A 80 -25.58 4.67 -14.18
C GLY A 80 -26.07 3.73 -15.28
N LEU A 81 -25.18 3.26 -16.16
CA LEU A 81 -25.52 2.28 -17.20
C LEU A 81 -26.01 0.95 -16.60
N MET A 82 -25.29 0.44 -15.60
CA MET A 82 -25.66 -0.78 -14.88
C MET A 82 -27.05 -0.67 -14.25
N MET A 83 -27.31 0.44 -13.55
CA MET A 83 -28.60 0.69 -12.91
C MET A 83 -29.74 0.80 -13.94
N ARG A 84 -29.52 1.51 -15.06
CA ARG A 84 -30.53 1.59 -16.14
C ARG A 84 -30.85 0.22 -16.73
N SER A 85 -29.83 -0.57 -17.04
CA SER A 85 -29.99 -1.93 -17.57
C SER A 85 -30.72 -2.85 -16.59
N TYR A 86 -30.39 -2.77 -15.31
CA TYR A 86 -31.07 -3.50 -14.25
C TYR A 86 -32.55 -3.08 -14.15
N ASN A 87 -32.82 -1.79 -13.99
CA ASN A 87 -34.18 -1.27 -13.85
C ASN A 87 -35.05 -1.55 -15.07
N GLN A 88 -34.47 -1.58 -16.28
CA GLN A 88 -35.21 -1.93 -17.50
C GLN A 88 -35.63 -3.41 -17.52
N LYS A 89 -34.79 -4.31 -16.98
CA LYS A 89 -35.06 -5.75 -16.97
C LYS A 89 -35.94 -6.19 -15.80
N VAL A 90 -35.83 -5.48 -14.67
CA VAL A 90 -36.59 -5.80 -13.47
C VAL A 90 -38.02 -5.29 -13.60
N LYS A 91 -38.96 -6.22 -13.72
CA LYS A 91 -40.39 -5.91 -13.60
C LYS A 91 -40.80 -6.02 -12.14
N PRO A 92 -41.35 -4.97 -11.51
CA PRO A 92 -41.87 -5.07 -10.15
C PRO A 92 -43.01 -6.09 -10.14
N ARG A 93 -42.98 -7.00 -9.16
CA ARG A 93 -44.05 -7.98 -8.92
C ARG A 93 -44.71 -7.66 -7.59
N HIS A 94 -46.03 -7.64 -7.60
CA HIS A 94 -46.85 -7.52 -6.40
C HIS A 94 -47.32 -8.91 -6.00
N PHE A 95 -47.27 -9.22 -4.71
CA PHE A 95 -47.72 -10.50 -4.17
C PHE A 95 -48.85 -10.24 -3.17
N GLN A 96 -49.84 -11.12 -3.13
CA GLN A 96 -50.94 -11.09 -2.16
C GLN A 96 -50.87 -12.25 -1.18
N VAL A 97 -51.62 -12.12 -0.08
CA VAL A 97 -51.75 -13.20 0.92
C VAL A 97 -52.39 -14.42 0.24
N GLY A 98 -51.67 -15.54 0.24
CA GLY A 98 -52.05 -16.78 -0.44
C GLY A 98 -51.21 -17.12 -1.67
N ASP A 99 -50.39 -16.19 -2.18
CA ASP A 99 -49.48 -16.47 -3.29
C ASP A 99 -48.31 -17.36 -2.84
N LEU A 100 -48.06 -18.42 -3.60
CA LEU A 100 -46.92 -19.30 -3.41
C LEU A 100 -45.69 -18.74 -4.14
N VAL A 101 -44.61 -18.48 -3.39
CA VAL A 101 -43.33 -17.99 -3.94
C VAL A 101 -42.17 -18.89 -3.56
N LEU A 102 -41.23 -19.06 -4.49
CA LEU A 102 -40.01 -19.82 -4.24
C LEU A 102 -39.01 -18.97 -3.46
N LYS A 103 -38.57 -19.46 -2.30
CA LYS A 103 -37.49 -18.84 -1.53
C LYS A 103 -36.15 -19.26 -2.11
N LYS A 104 -35.26 -18.29 -2.36
CA LYS A 104 -33.87 -18.59 -2.68
C LYS A 104 -33.21 -19.24 -1.46
N VAL A 105 -32.63 -20.41 -1.64
CA VAL A 105 -31.78 -21.06 -0.64
C VAL A 105 -30.37 -20.48 -0.80
N GLU A 106 -29.84 -19.90 0.27
CA GLU A 106 -28.43 -19.50 0.30
C GLU A 106 -27.60 -20.73 0.68
N VAL A 107 -26.58 -21.01 -0.11
CA VAL A 107 -25.62 -22.12 0.08
C VAL A 107 -24.34 -21.55 0.67
#